data_AF-A0A951JWC6-F1
#
_entry.id   AF-A0A951JWC6-F1
#
_cell.length_a   1.000
_cell.length_b   1.000
_cell.length_c   1.000
_cell.angle_alpha   90.00
_cell.angle_beta   90.00
_cell.angle_gamma   90.00
#
_symmetry.space_group_name_H-M   'P 1'
#
loop_
_entity.id
_entity.type
_entity.pdbx_description
1 polymer ?
#
loop_
_entity_poly.entity_id
_entity_poly.type
_entity_poly.pdbx_seq_one_letter_code
_entity_poly.pdbx_strand_id
1 'polypeptide(L)'
;MHDWLDSYAHTLGVAPLTEEEQRTLLALAREVAHASERRFAPLSTFLAGVLAGSRADGAREEALRDAVVAAQALLGGEDTNARRGPASP
;
A
#
# COMPACT_ATOMS: atom_id res chain seq x y z
N MET A 1 7.35 -5.92 -19.62
CA MET A 1 7.63 -5.59 -18.21
C MET A 1 7.05 -6.63 -17.24
N HIS A 2 6.07 -7.44 -17.66
CA HIS A 2 5.47 -8.52 -16.86
C HIS A 2 6.41 -9.72 -16.63
N ASP A 3 7.24 -10.08 -17.63
CA ASP A 3 8.04 -11.32 -17.60
C ASP A 3 8.94 -11.46 -16.38
N TRP A 4 9.58 -10.37 -15.91
CA TRP A 4 10.46 -10.45 -14.76
C TRP A 4 9.69 -10.62 -13.45
N LEU A 5 8.59 -9.87 -13.25
CA LEU A 5 7.76 -9.96 -12.04
C LEU A 5 7.05 -11.31 -11.94
N ASP A 6 6.54 -11.82 -13.06
CA ASP A 6 5.88 -13.13 -13.11
C ASP A 6 6.89 -14.26 -12.85
N SER A 7 8.09 -14.18 -13.43
CA SER A 7 9.19 -15.12 -13.14
C SER A 7 9.63 -15.07 -11.69
N TYR A 8 9.65 -13.88 -11.10
CA TYR A 8 9.98 -13.70 -9.69
C TYR A 8 8.91 -14.30 -8.78
N ALA A 9 7.63 -14.04 -9.05
CA ALA A 9 6.52 -14.66 -8.32
C ALA A 9 6.57 -16.20 -8.40
N HIS A 10 6.84 -16.74 -9.60
CA HIS A 10 7.03 -18.17 -9.80
C HIS A 10 8.19 -18.73 -8.98
N THR A 11 9.34 -18.04 -8.95
CA THR A 11 10.52 -18.44 -8.15
C THR A 11 10.21 -18.48 -6.66
N LEU A 12 9.37 -17.56 -6.18
CA LEU A 12 8.91 -17.50 -4.80
C LEU A 12 7.80 -18.50 -4.46
N GLY A 13 7.23 -19.18 -5.45
CA GLY A 13 6.10 -20.09 -5.25
C GLY A 13 4.79 -19.39 -4.91
N VAL A 14 4.61 -18.13 -5.32
CA VAL A 14 3.39 -17.34 -5.09
C VAL A 14 2.67 -17.02 -6.39
N ALA A 15 1.36 -16.76 -6.29
CA ALA A 15 0.57 -16.35 -7.43
C ALA A 15 1.04 -14.99 -7.98
N PRO A 16 1.21 -14.84 -9.31
CA PRO A 16 1.53 -13.55 -9.93
C PRO A 16 0.55 -12.44 -9.53
N LEU A 17 1.03 -11.19 -9.61
CA LEU A 17 0.17 -10.03 -9.38
C LEU A 17 -0.69 -9.76 -10.62
N THR A 18 -1.98 -9.55 -10.41
CA THR A 18 -2.86 -9.03 -11.48
C THR A 18 -2.47 -7.59 -11.81
N GLU A 19 -2.88 -7.10 -12.99
CA GLU A 19 -2.63 -5.71 -13.35
C GLU A 19 -3.25 -4.70 -12.36
N GLU A 20 -4.41 -5.03 -11.80
CA GLU A 20 -5.10 -4.17 -10.82
C GLU A 20 -4.35 -4.12 -9.49
N GLU A 21 -3.83 -5.25 -9.03
CA GLU A 21 -3.00 -5.32 -7.82
C GLU A 21 -1.69 -4.54 -8.00
N GLN A 22 -1.07 -4.64 -9.18
CA GLN A 22 0.11 -3.84 -9.52
C GLN A 22 -0.21 -2.35 -9.50
N ARG A 23 -1.30 -1.92 -10.15
CA ARG A 23 -1.77 -0.52 -10.12
C ARG A 23 -2.00 -0.04 -8.70
N THR A 24 -2.68 -0.83 -7.87
CA THR A 24 -3.00 -0.50 -6.48
C THR A 24 -1.72 -0.33 -5.64
N LEU A 25 -0.78 -1.26 -5.73
CA LEU A 25 0.48 -1.19 -4.98
C LEU A 25 1.36 -0.01 -5.41
N LEU A 26 1.44 0.27 -6.71
CA LEU A 26 2.18 1.41 -7.25
C LEU A 26 1.52 2.75 -6.87
N ALA A 27 0.20 2.82 -6.85
CA ALA A 27 -0.54 3.98 -6.35
C ALA A 27 -0.28 4.21 -4.86
N LEU A 28 -0.36 3.17 -4.03
CA LEU A 28 -0.03 3.23 -2.61
C LEU A 28 1.40 3.75 -2.37
N ALA A 29 2.39 3.17 -3.05
CA ALA A 29 3.78 3.60 -2.94
C ALA A 29 3.95 5.07 -3.35
N ARG A 30 3.28 5.49 -4.43
CA ARG A 30 3.27 6.88 -4.88
C ARG A 30 2.69 7.79 -3.81
N GLU A 31 1.50 7.52 -3.32
CA GLU A 31 0.81 8.36 -2.32
C GLU A 31 1.67 8.54 -1.06
N VAL A 32 2.16 7.44 -0.48
CA VAL A 32 2.99 7.46 0.74
C VAL A 32 4.31 8.21 0.51
N ALA A 33 4.96 8.03 -0.66
CA ALA A 33 6.19 8.77 -0.97
C ALA A 33 5.98 10.28 -1.13
N HIS A 34 4.80 10.72 -1.56
CA HIS A 34 4.49 12.14 -1.79
C HIS A 34 4.04 12.83 -0.50
N ALA A 35 3.25 12.14 0.33
CA ALA A 35 2.62 12.72 1.51
C ALA A 35 3.38 12.44 2.82
N SER A 36 4.38 11.57 2.81
CA SER A 36 5.19 11.23 3.98
C SER A 36 6.68 11.08 3.62
N GLU A 37 7.45 10.31 4.39
CA GLU A 37 8.84 10.02 4.06
C GLU A 37 8.96 9.02 2.89
N ARG A 38 9.84 9.32 1.92
CA ARG A 38 10.07 8.46 0.74
C ARG A 38 10.43 7.01 1.11
N ARG A 39 11.12 6.79 2.24
CA ARG A 39 11.47 5.45 2.73
C ARG A 39 10.26 4.62 3.15
N PHE A 40 9.12 5.24 3.42
CA PHE A 40 7.91 4.53 3.82
C PHE A 40 7.18 3.88 2.65
N ALA A 41 7.39 4.33 1.41
CA ALA A 41 6.75 3.74 0.23
C ALA A 41 6.99 2.22 0.07
N PRO A 42 8.23 1.69 0.13
CA PRO A 42 8.44 0.24 0.08
C PRO A 42 7.97 -0.48 1.36
N LEU A 43 7.95 0.20 2.51
CA LEU A 43 7.52 -0.42 3.77
C LEU A 43 5.99 -0.55 3.84
N SER A 44 5.26 0.45 3.34
CA SER A 44 3.80 0.42 3.27
C SER A 44 3.30 -0.63 2.29
N THR A 45 3.95 -0.80 1.13
CA THR A 45 3.61 -1.87 0.19
C THR A 45 3.94 -3.25 0.72
N PHE A 46 5.03 -3.41 1.48
CA PHE A 46 5.32 -4.65 2.19
C PHE A 46 4.20 -5.00 3.19
N LEU A 47 3.78 -4.05 4.02
CA LEU A 47 2.68 -4.27 4.99
C LEU A 47 1.34 -4.56 4.31
N ALA A 48 1.05 -3.90 3.18
CA ALA A 48 -0.13 -4.23 2.37
C ALA A 48 -0.07 -5.68 1.85
N GLY A 49 1.12 -6.14 1.43
CA GLY A 49 1.36 -7.53 1.06
C GLY A 49 1.15 -8.52 2.22
N VAL A 50 1.58 -8.16 3.43
CA VAL A 50 1.33 -8.97 4.65
C VAL A 50 -0.17 -9.08 4.94
N LEU A 51 -0.90 -7.98 4.88
CA LEU A 51 -2.37 -7.99 5.08
C LEU A 51 -3.05 -8.87 4.02
N ALA A 52 -2.68 -8.71 2.76
CA ALA A 52 -3.20 -9.52 1.65
C ALA A 52 -2.95 -11.02 1.86
N GLY A 53 -1.74 -11.40 2.31
CA GLY A 53 -1.40 -12.79 2.62
C GLY A 53 -2.13 -13.38 3.84
N SER A 54 -2.70 -12.54 4.72
CA SER A 54 -3.49 -12.99 5.87
C SER A 54 -4.97 -13.22 5.57
N ARG A 55 -5.47 -12.79 4.41
CA ARG A 55 -6.87 -12.98 4.02
C ARG A 55 -7.06 -14.32 3.30
N ALA A 56 -8.30 -14.79 3.27
CA ALA A 56 -8.67 -16.00 2.54
C ALA A 56 -8.41 -15.85 1.03
N ASP A 57 -8.28 -16.99 0.34
CA ASP A 57 -8.11 -17.02 -1.12
C ASP A 57 -9.22 -16.23 -1.82
N GLY A 58 -8.82 -15.40 -2.81
CA GLY A 58 -9.72 -14.53 -3.55
C GLY A 58 -9.98 -13.14 -2.93
N ALA A 59 -9.55 -12.90 -1.68
CA ALA A 59 -9.71 -11.60 -1.02
C ALA A 59 -8.47 -10.69 -1.12
N ARG A 60 -7.46 -11.07 -1.92
CA ARG A 60 -6.19 -10.33 -2.08
C ARG A 60 -6.41 -8.90 -2.55
N GLU A 61 -7.22 -8.71 -3.60
CA GLU A 61 -7.49 -7.38 -4.16
C GLU A 61 -8.23 -6.48 -3.16
N GLU A 62 -9.23 -7.01 -2.46
CA GLU A 62 -9.95 -6.30 -1.40
C GLU A 62 -9.01 -5.88 -0.26
N ALA A 63 -8.12 -6.77 0.17
CA ALA A 63 -7.13 -6.47 1.20
C ALA A 63 -6.17 -5.33 0.79
N LEU A 64 -5.77 -5.26 -0.48
CA LEU A 64 -4.93 -4.17 -0.98
C LEU A 64 -5.70 -2.85 -1.03
N ARG A 65 -6.99 -2.88 -1.39
CA ARG A 65 -7.86 -1.68 -1.32
C ARG A 65 -8.03 -1.20 0.11
N ASP A 66 -8.25 -2.11 1.07
CA ASP A 66 -8.30 -1.78 2.50
C ASP A 66 -7.00 -1.10 2.97
N ALA A 67 -5.84 -1.59 2.52
CA ALA A 67 -4.55 -1.00 2.86
C ALA A 67 -4.40 0.44 2.32
N VAL A 68 -4.89 0.71 1.09
CA VAL A 68 -4.92 2.05 0.52
C VAL A 68 -5.80 2.99 1.34
N VAL A 69 -7.02 2.56 1.69
CA VAL A 69 -7.96 3.34 2.51
C VAL A 69 -7.33 3.68 3.87
N ALA A 70 -6.68 2.71 4.51
CA ALA A 70 -5.99 2.93 5.78
C ALA A 70 -4.84 3.94 5.66
N ALA A 71 -4.03 3.85 4.61
CA ALA A 71 -2.95 4.80 4.36
C ALA A 71 -3.50 6.22 4.13
N GLN A 72 -4.53 6.37 3.30
CA GLN A 72 -5.16 7.66 3.02
C GLN A 72 -5.75 8.31 4.27
N ALA A 73 -6.36 7.52 5.16
CA ALA A 73 -6.90 8.01 6.42
C ALA A 73 -5.80 8.58 7.34
N LEU A 74 -4.63 7.93 7.39
CA LEU A 74 -3.49 8.40 8.17
C LEU A 74 -2.89 9.68 7.58
N LEU A 75 -2.66 9.70 6.27
CA LEU A 75 -2.08 10.85 5.56
C LEU A 75 -3.00 12.09 5.62
N GLY A 76 -4.31 11.90 5.43
CA GLY A 76 -5.30 12.99 5.57
C GLY A 76 -5.56 13.43 7.02
N GLY A 77 -5.31 12.53 7.98
CA GLY A 77 -5.34 12.80 9.41
C GLY A 77 -4.19 13.70 9.85
N GLU A 78 -2.98 13.50 9.31
CA GLU A 78 -1.81 14.36 9.56
C GLU A 78 -2.04 15.79 9.06
N ASP A 79 -2.59 15.96 7.86
CA ASP A 79 -2.95 17.29 7.34
C ASP A 79 -4.01 18.00 8.19
N THR A 80 -4.92 17.25 8.80
CA THR A 80 -5.98 17.81 9.67
C THR A 80 -5.46 18.15 11.06
N ASN A 81 -4.56 17.33 11.61
CA ASN A 81 -3.89 17.61 12.89
C ASN A 81 -2.91 18.78 12.77
N ALA A 82 -2.15 18.88 11.68
CA ALA A 82 -1.26 20.02 11.38
C ALA A 82 -2.02 21.35 11.25
N ARG A 83 -3.30 21.33 10.80
CA ARG A 83 -4.18 22.51 10.74
C ARG A 83 -4.81 22.90 12.08
N ARG A 84 -4.86 22.00 13.07
CA ARG A 84 -5.20 22.31 14.47
C ARG A 84 -3.91 22.60 15.24
N GLY A 85 -3.28 23.74 14.97
CA GLY A 85 -2.19 24.23 15.82
C GLY A 85 -2.62 24.32 17.30
N PRO A 86 -1.67 24.32 18.27
CA PRO A 86 -1.99 24.23 19.68
C PRO A 86 -2.94 25.36 20.08
N ALA A 87 -4.05 25.00 20.72
CA ALA A 87 -4.91 25.97 21.37
C ALA A 87 -4.05 26.73 22.40
N SER A 88 -3.79 28.01 22.12
CA SER A 88 -3.11 28.89 23.07
C SER A 88 -3.89 28.90 24.40
N PRO A 89 -3.20 28.82 25.54
CA PRO A 89 -3.82 28.93 26.86
C PRO A 89 -4.38 30.34 27.12
#